data_AF-L0R780-F1
#
_entry.id   AF-L0R780-F1
#
_cell.length_a   1.000
_cell.length_b   1.000
_cell.length_c   1.000
_cell.angle_alpha   90.00
_cell.angle_beta   90.00
_cell.angle_gamma   90.00
#
_symmetry.space_group_name_H-M   'P 1'
#
loop_
_entity.id
_entity.type
_entity.pdbx_description
1 polymer ?
#
loop_
_entity_poly.entity_id
_entity_poly.type
_entity_poly.pdbx_seq_one_letter_code
_entity_poly.pdbx_strand_id
1 'polypeptide(L)'
;MPESGSSIEGGEGDDTIIMSGNDYSNVRSVSTGDGDDKGVVTGSVYDADIDTGTGDDVIQIGGRIHNSNISTGEGKNITILDYRPKP
;
A
#
# COMPACT_ATOMS: atom_id res chain seq x y z
N MET A 1 -17.62 12.72 12.47
CA MET A 1 -17.22 11.33 12.23
C MET A 1 -16.83 11.26 10.76
N PRO A 2 -15.54 11.16 10.37
CA PRO A 2 -15.23 10.95 8.96
C PRO A 2 -15.72 9.56 8.57
N GLU A 3 -16.36 9.48 7.40
CA GLU A 3 -16.98 8.26 6.89
C GLU A 3 -15.92 7.20 6.58
N SER A 4 -16.23 5.97 6.97
CA SER A 4 -15.35 4.81 6.93
C SER A 4 -14.98 4.43 5.49
N GLY A 5 -13.68 4.37 5.20
CA GLY A 5 -13.10 3.66 4.06
C GLY A 5 -12.79 4.54 2.86
N SER A 6 -11.67 5.25 2.90
CA SER A 6 -11.10 5.84 1.68
C SER A 6 -10.44 4.73 0.84
N SER A 7 -10.75 4.70 -0.45
CA SER A 7 -10.00 3.94 -1.46
C SER A 7 -9.03 4.86 -2.21
N ILE A 8 -7.90 4.30 -2.66
CA ILE A 8 -6.95 4.96 -3.55
C ILE A 8 -6.81 4.06 -4.79
N GLU A 9 -6.94 4.65 -5.98
CA GLU A 9 -6.86 3.96 -7.28
C GLU A 9 -5.92 4.73 -8.20
N GLY A 10 -4.93 4.05 -8.77
CA GLY A 10 -3.95 4.60 -9.72
C GLY A 10 -4.46 4.64 -11.17
N GLY A 11 -4.87 3.47 -11.68
CA GLY A 11 -5.48 3.31 -13.00
C GLY A 11 -4.56 2.56 -13.96
N GLU A 12 -4.45 3.07 -15.20
CA GLU A 12 -3.52 2.55 -16.20
C GLU A 12 -2.21 3.36 -16.19
N GLY A 13 -1.09 2.68 -16.38
CA GLY A 13 0.26 3.24 -16.43
C GLY A 13 0.98 3.18 -15.09
N ASP A 14 2.28 3.51 -15.11
CA ASP A 14 3.13 3.44 -13.91
C ASP A 14 2.73 4.50 -12.87
N ASP A 15 2.20 4.05 -11.73
CA ASP A 15 1.73 4.89 -10.65
C ASP A 15 2.70 4.98 -9.47
N THR A 16 2.54 6.05 -8.69
CA THR A 16 3.27 6.21 -7.42
C THR A 16 2.33 6.65 -6.32
N ILE A 17 2.14 5.78 -5.33
CA ILE A 17 1.30 6.05 -4.15
C ILE A 17 2.21 6.28 -2.94
N ILE A 18 2.06 7.46 -2.32
CA ILE A 18 2.77 7.81 -1.09
C ILE A 18 1.75 8.01 0.03
N MET A 19 1.76 7.09 0.98
CA MET A 19 1.01 7.21 2.22
C MET A 19 1.97 7.69 3.32
N SER A 20 1.86 8.98 3.67
CA SER A 20 2.62 9.62 4.77
C SER A 20 1.75 10.05 5.98
N GLY A 21 2.15 9.64 7.19
CA GLY A 21 1.28 9.58 8.38
C GLY A 21 1.70 8.51 9.40
N ASN A 22 1.09 8.53 10.60
CA ASN A 22 1.44 7.59 11.69
C ASN A 22 0.62 6.29 11.63
N ASP A 23 -0.70 6.37 11.39
CA ASP A 23 -1.62 5.23 11.39
C ASP A 23 -2.67 5.37 10.28
N TYR A 24 -2.84 4.33 9.44
CA TYR A 24 -3.82 4.28 8.35
C TYR A 24 -4.98 3.36 8.67
N SER A 25 -5.62 3.53 9.82
CA SER A 25 -6.83 2.76 10.19
C SER A 25 -8.07 3.05 9.32
N ASN A 26 -8.00 4.06 8.46
CA ASN A 26 -9.16 4.53 7.67
C ASN A 26 -9.01 4.25 6.17
N VAL A 27 -7.85 3.79 5.71
CA VAL A 27 -7.64 3.39 4.30
C VAL A 27 -8.07 1.93 4.19
N ARG A 28 -9.17 1.69 3.48
CA ARG A 28 -9.73 0.34 3.33
C ARG A 28 -9.06 -0.41 2.19
N SER A 29 -8.82 0.28 1.08
CA SER A 29 -8.22 -0.31 -0.11
C SER A 29 -7.26 0.64 -0.82
N VAL A 30 -6.22 0.06 -1.40
CA VAL A 30 -5.28 0.75 -2.28
C VAL A 30 -5.07 -0.15 -3.49
N SER A 31 -5.32 0.36 -4.69
CA SER A 31 -5.02 -0.32 -5.93
C SER A 31 -4.23 0.59 -6.87
N THR A 32 -3.17 0.08 -7.50
CA THR A 32 -2.40 0.86 -8.49
C THR A 32 -2.84 0.53 -9.90
N GLY A 33 -3.01 -0.74 -10.26
CA GLY A 33 -3.72 -1.13 -11.48
C GLY A 33 -2.78 -1.81 -12.46
N ASP A 34 -2.71 -1.33 -13.71
CA ASP A 34 -1.80 -1.89 -14.70
C ASP A 34 -0.60 -0.96 -14.88
N GLY A 35 0.63 -1.44 -14.69
CA GLY A 35 1.85 -0.63 -14.80
C GLY A 35 2.94 -1.08 -13.84
N ASP A 36 4.16 -0.57 -13.99
CA ASP A 36 5.24 -0.85 -13.04
C ASP A 36 5.14 0.11 -11.85
N ASP A 37 4.42 -0.29 -10.80
CA ASP A 37 3.95 0.64 -9.76
C ASP A 37 4.87 0.75 -8.54
N LYS A 38 4.76 1.88 -7.84
CA LYS A 38 5.53 2.16 -6.62
C LYS A 38 4.65 2.59 -5.45
N GLY A 39 4.65 1.80 -4.39
CA GLY A 39 3.98 2.11 -3.13
C GLY A 39 4.95 2.42 -2.00
N VAL A 40 4.79 3.57 -1.33
CA VAL A 40 5.55 3.90 -0.10
C VAL A 40 4.59 4.20 1.05
N VAL A 41 4.66 3.37 2.08
CA VAL A 41 3.89 3.53 3.33
C VAL A 41 4.83 3.80 4.48
N THR A 42 4.89 5.03 4.98
CA THR A 42 5.79 5.40 6.09
C THR A 42 5.17 5.12 7.47
N GLY A 43 3.86 4.90 7.53
CA GLY A 43 3.09 4.65 8.75
C GLY A 43 2.64 3.20 8.89
N SER A 44 1.87 2.91 9.93
CA SER A 44 1.29 1.58 10.15
C SER A 44 0.00 1.39 9.36
N VAL A 45 -0.16 0.21 8.76
CA VAL A 45 -1.32 -0.22 7.97
C VAL A 45 -2.21 -1.12 8.83
N TYR A 46 -3.49 -0.75 8.95
CA TYR A 46 -4.48 -1.46 9.76
C TYR A 46 -5.74 -1.68 8.93
N ASP A 47 -6.25 -2.91 8.93
CA ASP A 47 -7.54 -3.27 8.31
C ASP A 47 -7.66 -2.87 6.82
N ALA A 48 -6.56 -2.94 6.07
CA ALA A 48 -6.47 -2.49 4.68
C ALA A 48 -6.16 -3.63 3.70
N ASP A 49 -6.64 -3.47 2.47
CA ASP A 49 -6.33 -4.33 1.33
C ASP A 49 -5.50 -3.53 0.30
N ILE A 50 -4.25 -3.92 0.06
CA ILE A 50 -3.37 -3.30 -0.94
C ILE A 50 -3.21 -4.29 -2.10
N ASP A 51 -3.44 -3.85 -3.33
CA ASP A 51 -3.30 -4.67 -4.55
C ASP A 51 -2.65 -3.88 -5.68
N THR A 52 -1.44 -4.23 -6.09
CA THR A 52 -0.78 -3.49 -7.16
C THR A 52 -1.17 -3.89 -8.57
N GLY A 53 -1.89 -5.00 -8.75
CA GLY A 53 -2.39 -5.39 -10.07
C GLY A 53 -1.32 -6.03 -10.96
N THR A 54 -1.09 -5.50 -12.17
CA THR A 54 -0.18 -6.13 -13.15
C THR A 54 1.03 -5.26 -13.43
N GLY A 55 2.23 -5.84 -13.39
CA GLY A 55 3.47 -5.13 -13.71
C GLY A 55 4.62 -5.57 -12.80
N ASP A 56 5.80 -4.97 -12.93
CA ASP A 56 6.90 -5.20 -12.00
C ASP A 56 6.86 -4.17 -10.85
N ASP A 57 6.16 -4.52 -9.76
CA ASP A 57 5.81 -3.58 -8.69
C ASP A 57 6.79 -3.53 -7.53
N VAL A 58 6.88 -2.37 -6.87
CA VAL A 58 7.68 -2.18 -5.64
C VAL A 58 6.86 -1.53 -4.54
N ILE A 59 6.67 -2.25 -3.42
CA ILE A 59 6.01 -1.72 -2.21
C ILE A 59 7.00 -1.67 -1.06
N GLN A 60 7.12 -0.52 -0.40
CA GLN A 60 7.88 -0.35 0.84
C GLN A 60 6.96 0.05 2.00
N ILE A 61 7.00 -0.72 3.10
CA ILE A 61 6.24 -0.45 4.32
C ILE A 61 7.19 -0.30 5.50
N GLY A 62 7.21 0.90 6.09
CA GLY A 62 8.02 1.26 7.26
C GLY A 62 7.30 1.10 8.61
N GLY A 63 5.99 0.86 8.61
CA GLY A 63 5.18 0.69 9.82
C GLY A 63 4.76 -0.75 10.09
N ARG A 64 3.87 -0.93 11.07
CA ARG A 64 3.27 -2.24 11.36
C ARG A 64 2.21 -2.56 10.33
N ILE A 65 2.03 -3.84 10.03
CA ILE A 65 0.90 -4.34 9.25
C ILE A 65 0.04 -5.18 10.19
N HIS A 66 -1.23 -4.83 10.32
CA HIS A 66 -2.16 -5.54 11.19
C HIS A 66 -3.48 -5.78 10.48
N ASN A 67 -3.94 -7.03 10.48
CA ASN A 67 -5.20 -7.45 9.86
C ASN A 67 -5.39 -6.90 8.43
N SER A 68 -4.33 -6.91 7.63
CA SER A 68 -4.30 -6.32 6.29
C SER A 68 -3.79 -7.33 5.28
N ASN A 69 -4.24 -7.22 4.04
CA ASN A 69 -3.76 -8.03 2.93
C ASN A 69 -2.93 -7.17 1.98
N ILE A 70 -1.85 -7.76 1.46
CA ILE A 70 -1.02 -7.13 0.45
C ILE A 70 -0.86 -8.14 -0.68
N SER A 71 -1.51 -7.85 -1.79
CA SER A 71 -1.34 -8.51 -3.09
C SER A 71 -0.43 -7.64 -3.94
N THR A 72 0.47 -8.29 -4.68
CA THR A 72 1.26 -7.60 -5.69
C THR A 72 0.90 -8.07 -7.11
N GLY A 73 -0.16 -8.87 -7.23
CA GLY A 73 -0.60 -9.46 -8.49
C GLY A 73 0.49 -10.13 -9.33
N GLU A 74 0.49 -9.89 -10.64
CA GLU A 74 1.38 -10.53 -11.62
C GLU A 74 2.71 -9.80 -11.77
N GLY A 75 3.71 -10.41 -12.42
CA GLY A 75 5.03 -9.78 -12.66
C GLY A 75 6.09 -10.06 -11.59
N LYS A 76 7.19 -9.30 -11.61
CA LYS A 76 8.34 -9.47 -10.72
C LYS A 76 8.30 -8.44 -9.60
N ASN A 77 7.57 -8.79 -8.57
CA ASN A 77 7.25 -7.84 -7.52
C ASN A 77 8.24 -7.90 -6.35
N ILE A 78 8.46 -6.75 -5.72
CA ILE A 78 9.31 -6.59 -4.55
C ILE A 78 8.51 -5.93 -3.43
N THR A 79 8.37 -6.64 -2.31
CA THR A 79 7.84 -6.07 -1.07
C THR A 79 8.95 -5.90 -0.05
N ILE A 80 9.18 -4.67 0.40
CA ILE A 80 10.18 -4.30 1.40
C ILE A 80 9.47 -3.97 2.71
N LEU A 81 9.71 -4.78 3.73
CA LEU A 81 9.24 -4.51 5.10
C LEU A 81 10.41 -3.94 5.90
N ASP A 82 10.40 -2.62 6.13
CA ASP A 82 11.41 -1.89 6.91
C ASP A 82 10.79 -1.35 8.20
N TYR A 83 10.05 -2.21 8.91
CA TYR A 83 9.47 -1.84 10.19
C TYR A 83 10.56 -1.62 11.24
N ARG A 84 10.64 -0.39 11.75
CA ARG A 84 11.53 -0.03 12.86
C ARG A 84 10.69 0.38 14.07
N PRO A 85 10.60 -0.45 15.12
CA PRO A 85 9.96 -0.03 16.36
C PRO A 85 10.68 1.22 16.87
N LYS A 86 9.93 2.29 17.13
CA LYS A 86 10.47 3.41 17.90
C LYS A 86 10.84 2.87 19.30
N PRO A 87 12.03 3.22 19.82
CA PRO A 87 12.50 2.74 21.11
C PRO A 87 11.58 3.16 22.27
#